data_AF-A0A956ALR5-F1
#
_entry.id   AF-A0A956ALR5-F1
#
_cell.length_a   1.000
_cell.length_b   1.000
_cell.length_c   1.000
_cell.angle_alpha   90.00
_cell.angle_beta   90.00
_cell.angle_gamma   90.00
#
_symmetry.space_group_name_H-M   'P 1'
#
loop_
_entity.id
_entity.type
_entity.pdbx_description
1 polymer ?
#
loop_
_entity_poly.entity_id
_entity_poly.type
_entity_poly.pdbx_seq_one_letter_code
_entity_poly.pdbx_strand_id
1 'polypeptide(L)'
;MQASTSHAAVTAAGPRQTTPPAPARAPHHGRFEVRRALRAVRALLQDPNATDQVFVILEALGGRMLERTAAGMRRYPVGRRLLGDPPALLTQLLDRDALAAHAPNTLARAYLSFVESEGITADGLVAADVRTPVTRSDTAFVQSWLRDTHDLKHALTGYKGDLIGEAALLSFDLAQHPSPGLALIVLAGYLRFGAITSGLEPNARRIVRQAFVRGLRARTLIHVDFPEALGRDLEQLRTELRLGEAPRYRPVRANEVQLNRR
;
A
#
# COMPACT_ATOMS: atom_id res chain seq x y z
N MET A 1 42.36 -50.83 -19.86
CA MET A 1 42.72 -49.51 -19.30
C MET A 1 41.45 -48.71 -19.10
N GLN A 2 40.90 -48.77 -17.89
CA GLN A 2 39.81 -47.92 -17.41
C GLN A 2 40.47 -46.76 -16.64
N ALA A 3 40.10 -45.53 -16.94
CA ALA A 3 40.52 -44.36 -16.18
C ALA A 3 39.29 -43.71 -15.55
N SER A 4 39.29 -43.73 -14.22
CA SER A 4 38.28 -43.19 -13.31
C SER A 4 38.05 -41.70 -13.49
N THR A 5 36.80 -41.30 -13.68
CA THR A 5 36.35 -39.92 -13.47
C THR A 5 35.82 -39.78 -12.05
N SER A 6 36.54 -39.03 -11.23
CA SER A 6 36.20 -38.72 -9.84
C SER A 6 35.09 -37.66 -9.77
N HIS A 7 33.98 -37.98 -9.12
CA HIS A 7 32.92 -37.03 -8.76
C HIS A 7 33.32 -36.28 -7.48
N ALA A 8 33.57 -34.97 -7.59
CA ALA A 8 33.65 -34.07 -6.44
C ALA A 8 32.25 -33.59 -6.08
N ALA A 9 31.76 -34.02 -4.91
CA ALA A 9 30.50 -33.59 -4.34
C ALA A 9 30.60 -32.14 -3.85
N VAL A 10 29.75 -31.26 -4.37
CA VAL A 10 29.51 -29.92 -3.79
C VAL A 10 28.49 -30.10 -2.66
N THR A 11 28.98 -30.01 -1.42
CA THR A 11 28.16 -30.00 -0.21
C THR A 11 27.23 -28.78 -0.21
N ALA A 12 25.93 -29.04 -0.31
CA ALA A 12 24.88 -28.04 -0.10
C ALA A 12 24.88 -27.56 1.35
N ALA A 13 25.08 -26.25 1.55
CA ALA A 13 24.85 -25.62 2.84
C ALA A 13 23.35 -25.65 3.15
N GLY A 14 22.98 -26.36 4.21
CA GLY A 14 21.59 -26.49 4.66
C GLY A 14 20.94 -25.15 5.03
N PRO A 15 19.60 -25.09 5.03
CA PRO A 15 18.86 -23.86 5.30
C PRO A 15 19.16 -23.38 6.73
N ARG A 16 19.61 -22.13 6.85
CA ARG A 16 19.70 -21.46 8.16
C ARG A 16 18.29 -21.39 8.74
N GLN A 17 18.07 -22.08 9.85
CA GLN A 17 16.86 -21.92 10.65
C GLN A 17 16.83 -20.48 11.17
N THR A 18 16.09 -19.61 10.49
CA THR A 18 15.72 -18.31 11.04
C THR A 18 14.61 -18.57 12.04
N THR A 19 14.90 -18.37 13.31
CA THR A 19 13.90 -18.35 14.38
C THR A 19 12.73 -17.46 13.97
N PRO A 20 11.47 -17.93 14.02
CA PRO A 20 10.34 -17.08 13.70
C PRO A 20 10.34 -15.86 14.62
N PRO A 21 10.05 -14.65 14.10
CA PRO A 21 9.92 -13.47 14.95
C PRO A 21 8.84 -13.72 16.01
N ALA A 22 9.10 -13.26 17.23
CA ALA A 22 8.13 -13.32 18.33
C ALA A 22 6.76 -12.77 17.90
N PRO A 23 5.64 -13.32 18.42
CA PRO A 23 4.31 -12.89 18.01
C PRO A 23 4.16 -11.39 18.16
N ALA A 24 3.63 -10.74 17.12
CA ALA A 24 3.34 -9.31 17.12
C ALA A 24 2.51 -8.96 18.36
N ARG A 25 3.05 -8.09 19.21
CA ARG A 25 2.33 -7.56 20.37
C ARG A 25 1.03 -6.92 19.89
N ALA A 26 -0.05 -7.17 20.63
CA ALA A 26 -1.35 -6.53 20.37
C ALA A 26 -1.17 -5.00 20.30
N PRO A 27 -1.79 -4.30 19.33
CA PRO A 27 -1.63 -2.87 19.16
C PRO A 27 -1.99 -2.13 20.46
N HIS A 28 -1.06 -1.31 20.95
CA HIS A 28 -1.27 -0.51 22.14
C HIS A 28 -2.34 0.56 21.87
N HIS A 29 -3.54 0.34 22.40
CA HIS A 29 -4.64 1.30 22.26
C HIS A 29 -4.25 2.67 22.85
N GLY A 30 -4.18 3.68 21.97
CA GLY A 30 -4.28 5.10 22.32
C GLY A 30 -3.02 5.84 22.78
N ARG A 31 -1.85 5.19 22.91
CA ARG A 31 -0.60 5.87 23.31
C ARG A 31 0.35 6.00 22.12
N PHE A 32 0.76 7.23 21.83
CA PHE A 32 1.73 7.51 20.76
C PHE A 32 3.15 7.11 21.16
N GLU A 33 3.79 6.29 20.35
CA GLU A 33 5.19 5.89 20.51
C GLU A 33 6.12 6.80 19.69
N VAL A 34 6.13 8.10 20.00
CA VAL A 34 6.83 9.14 19.20
C VAL A 34 8.30 8.80 18.95
N ARG A 35 9.02 8.27 19.96
CA ARG A 35 10.43 7.88 19.81
C ARG A 35 10.64 6.71 18.82
N ARG A 36 9.70 5.76 18.76
CA ARG A 36 9.74 4.65 17.80
C ARG A 36 9.46 5.17 16.39
N ALA A 37 8.44 6.02 16.24
CA ALA A 37 8.10 6.65 14.97
C ALA A 37 9.22 7.52 14.40
N LEU A 38 9.87 8.37 15.22
CA LEU A 38 10.99 9.20 14.77
C LEU A 38 12.20 8.37 14.31
N ARG A 39 12.47 7.23 14.97
CA ARG A 39 13.52 6.30 14.51
C ARG A 39 13.17 5.67 13.17
N ALA A 40 11.92 5.24 13.01
CA ALA A 40 11.44 4.65 11.75
C ALA A 40 11.45 5.67 10.60
N VAL A 41 11.06 6.92 10.85
CA VAL A 41 11.19 8.02 9.87
C VAL A 41 12.65 8.24 9.49
N ARG A 42 13.58 8.24 10.44
CA ARG A 42 15.01 8.39 10.13
C ARG A 42 15.49 7.24 9.23
N ALA A 43 15.10 6.00 9.53
CA ALA A 43 15.45 4.84 8.71
C ALA A 43 14.87 4.96 7.29
N LEU A 44 13.58 5.32 7.15
CA LEU A 44 12.93 5.56 5.85
C LEU A 44 13.56 6.71 5.06
N LEU A 45 14.03 7.75 5.75
CA LEU A 45 14.79 8.84 5.13
C LEU A 45 16.21 8.44 4.77
N GLN A 46 16.80 7.41 5.36
CA GLN A 46 18.12 6.91 4.97
C GLN A 46 17.99 5.95 3.78
N ASP A 47 16.97 5.10 3.81
CA ASP A 47 16.65 4.13 2.77
C ASP A 47 15.15 4.21 2.38
N PRO A 48 14.81 4.77 1.21
CA PRO A 48 13.45 4.78 0.68
C PRO A 48 12.86 3.39 0.43
N ASN A 49 13.69 2.34 0.36
CA ASN A 49 13.22 0.97 0.20
C ASN A 49 12.84 0.32 1.54
N ALA A 50 13.08 0.98 2.68
CA ALA A 50 12.68 0.52 4.02
C ALA A 50 11.17 0.72 4.24
N THR A 51 10.34 0.16 3.35
CA THR A 51 8.88 0.30 3.34
C THR A 51 8.23 -0.34 4.57
N ASP A 52 8.90 -1.27 5.24
CA ASP A 52 8.52 -1.82 6.54
C ASP A 52 8.40 -0.73 7.62
N GLN A 53 9.23 0.32 7.53
CA GLN A 53 9.20 1.43 8.47
C GLN A 53 7.91 2.25 8.39
N VAL A 54 7.22 2.24 7.24
CA VAL A 54 5.90 2.87 7.10
C VAL A 54 4.90 2.23 8.06
N PHE A 55 4.87 0.89 8.13
CA PHE A 55 4.00 0.16 9.06
C PHE A 55 4.35 0.46 10.52
N VAL A 56 5.65 0.55 10.84
CA VAL A 56 6.10 0.92 12.19
C VAL A 56 5.62 2.32 12.58
N ILE A 57 5.66 3.29 11.67
CA ILE A 57 5.18 4.66 11.92
C ILE A 57 3.66 4.67 12.11
N LEU A 58 2.92 3.96 11.26
CA LEU A 58 1.46 3.86 11.34
C LEU A 58 1.01 3.15 12.61
N GLU A 59 1.72 2.12 13.08
CA GLU A 59 1.44 1.46 14.35
C GLU A 59 1.75 2.40 15.53
N ALA A 60 2.94 3.04 15.51
CA ALA A 60 3.41 3.91 16.59
C ALA A 60 2.58 5.21 16.74
N LEU A 61 2.03 5.74 15.65
CA LEU A 61 1.30 7.01 15.60
C LEU A 61 -0.12 6.91 15.04
N GLY A 62 -0.65 5.69 14.90
CA GLY A 62 -1.99 5.45 14.32
C GLY A 62 -3.13 5.98 15.19
N GLY A 63 -2.89 6.10 16.50
CA GLY A 63 -3.87 6.61 17.46
C GLY A 63 -5.17 5.80 17.39
N ARG A 64 -6.29 6.50 17.17
CA ARG A 64 -7.63 5.90 17.03
C ARG A 64 -8.14 5.91 15.58
N MET A 65 -7.25 5.85 14.59
CA MET A 65 -7.63 5.93 13.18
C MET A 65 -8.50 4.75 12.77
N LEU A 66 -8.12 3.52 13.11
CA LEU A 66 -8.88 2.32 12.77
C LEU A 66 -10.28 2.33 13.41
N GLU A 67 -10.39 2.74 14.68
CA GLU A 67 -11.67 2.82 15.39
C GLU A 67 -12.60 3.87 14.77
N ARG A 68 -12.07 5.06 14.42
CA ARG A 68 -12.85 6.11 13.78
C ARG A 68 -13.32 5.68 12.39
N THR A 69 -12.45 5.01 11.64
CA THR A 69 -12.76 4.49 10.32
C THR A 69 -13.84 3.40 10.39
N ALA A 70 -13.71 2.43 11.30
CA ALA A 70 -14.73 1.42 11.56
C ALA A 70 -16.08 2.04 11.95
N ALA A 71 -16.07 3.03 12.86
CA ALA A 71 -17.28 3.77 13.24
C ALA A 71 -17.90 4.51 12.05
N GLY A 72 -17.08 5.05 11.14
CA GLY A 72 -17.52 5.63 9.87
C GLY A 72 -18.21 4.60 8.98
N MET A 73 -17.59 3.44 8.76
CA MET A 73 -18.15 2.36 7.94
C MET A 73 -19.52 1.89 8.46
N ARG A 74 -19.70 1.77 9.79
CA ARG A 74 -20.99 1.38 10.38
C ARG A 74 -22.15 2.35 10.07
N ARG A 75 -21.85 3.61 9.75
CA ARG A 75 -22.87 4.61 9.40
C ARG A 75 -23.42 4.41 7.98
N TYR A 76 -22.66 3.77 7.09
CA TYR A 76 -23.05 3.57 5.70
C TYR A 76 -23.54 2.13 5.44
N PRO A 77 -24.58 1.91 4.60
CA PRO A 77 -25.10 0.57 4.32
C PRO A 77 -24.04 -0.41 3.80
N VAL A 78 -23.22 0.03 2.83
CA VAL A 78 -22.11 -0.77 2.29
C VAL A 78 -21.07 -1.10 3.35
N GLY A 79 -20.68 -0.12 4.18
CA GLY A 79 -19.70 -0.34 5.25
C GLY A 79 -20.21 -1.31 6.32
N ARG A 80 -21.51 -1.26 6.68
CA ARG A 80 -22.12 -2.26 7.57
C ARG A 80 -22.08 -3.66 6.98
N ARG A 81 -22.39 -3.80 5.69
CA ARG A 81 -22.32 -5.09 4.99
C ARG A 81 -20.89 -5.62 5.02
N LEU A 82 -19.91 -4.83 4.60
CA LEU A 82 -18.50 -5.22 4.58
C LEU A 82 -17.97 -5.63 5.96
N LEU A 83 -18.41 -4.95 7.03
CA LEU A 83 -18.03 -5.30 8.41
C LEU A 83 -18.72 -6.56 8.92
N GLY A 84 -19.99 -6.77 8.57
CA GLY A 84 -20.80 -7.89 9.04
C GLY A 84 -20.54 -9.20 8.26
N ASP A 85 -20.26 -9.07 6.97
CA ASP A 85 -19.96 -10.17 6.05
C ASP A 85 -18.72 -9.80 5.19
N PRO A 86 -17.51 -9.94 5.76
CA PRO A 86 -16.26 -9.61 5.07
C PRO A 86 -16.08 -10.41 3.78
N PRO A 87 -15.96 -9.76 2.61
CA PRO A 87 -15.75 -10.48 1.36
C PRO A 87 -14.31 -11.02 1.27
N ALA A 88 -14.14 -12.13 0.56
CA ALA A 88 -12.83 -12.71 0.24
C ALA A 88 -12.14 -11.96 -0.93
N LEU A 89 -11.94 -10.64 -0.77
CA LEU A 89 -11.37 -9.78 -1.82
C LEU A 89 -9.98 -10.29 -2.26
N LEU A 90 -9.10 -10.63 -1.30
CA LEU A 90 -7.75 -11.08 -1.61
C LEU A 90 -7.74 -12.29 -2.54
N THR A 91 -8.66 -13.25 -2.37
CA THR A 91 -8.79 -14.40 -3.28
C THR A 91 -9.06 -13.96 -4.72
N GLN A 92 -9.91 -12.96 -4.93
CA GLN A 92 -10.19 -12.42 -6.27
C GLN A 92 -8.98 -11.68 -6.85
N LEU A 93 -8.19 -11.01 -6.01
CA LEU A 93 -6.99 -10.28 -6.43
C LEU A 93 -5.81 -11.19 -6.78
N LEU A 94 -5.78 -12.40 -6.20
CA LEU A 94 -4.75 -13.40 -6.50
C LEU A 94 -5.04 -14.18 -7.78
N ASP A 95 -6.30 -14.26 -8.22
CA ASP A 95 -6.70 -14.97 -9.44
C ASP A 95 -6.46 -14.11 -10.69
N ARG A 96 -5.24 -14.20 -11.23
CA ARG A 96 -4.83 -13.43 -12.41
C ARG A 96 -5.61 -13.79 -13.67
N ASP A 97 -5.99 -15.06 -13.83
CA ASP A 97 -6.74 -15.51 -15.01
C ASP A 97 -8.15 -14.93 -14.98
N ALA A 98 -8.81 -14.95 -13.81
CA ALA A 98 -10.10 -14.30 -13.64
C ALA A 98 -10.00 -12.78 -13.88
N LEU A 99 -8.99 -12.11 -13.33
CA LEU A 99 -8.75 -10.68 -13.58
C LEU A 99 -8.53 -10.39 -15.07
N ALA A 100 -7.80 -11.27 -15.77
CA ALA A 100 -7.51 -11.13 -17.19
C ALA A 100 -8.77 -11.33 -18.06
N ALA A 101 -9.73 -12.15 -17.63
CA ALA A 101 -10.96 -12.41 -18.35
C ALA A 101 -11.95 -11.23 -18.38
N HIS A 102 -11.78 -10.22 -17.53
CA HIS A 102 -12.61 -9.01 -17.56
C HIS A 102 -12.36 -8.15 -18.82
N ALA A 103 -13.36 -7.33 -19.17
CA ALA A 103 -13.24 -6.39 -20.29
C ALA A 103 -12.10 -5.36 -20.08
N PRO A 104 -11.37 -4.94 -21.13
CA PRO A 104 -10.16 -4.12 -21.01
C PRO A 104 -10.29 -2.80 -20.24
N ASN A 105 -11.49 -2.22 -20.21
CA ASN A 105 -11.83 -0.94 -19.57
C ASN A 105 -12.22 -1.07 -18.08
N THR A 106 -12.17 -2.26 -17.48
CA THR A 106 -12.60 -2.45 -16.10
C THR A 106 -11.51 -2.15 -15.06
N LEU A 107 -11.93 -1.98 -13.81
CA LEU A 107 -11.00 -1.88 -12.68
C LEU A 107 -10.12 -3.13 -12.54
N ALA A 108 -10.65 -4.34 -12.74
CA ALA A 108 -9.88 -5.58 -12.68
C ALA A 108 -8.72 -5.58 -13.67
N ARG A 109 -8.95 -5.17 -14.92
CA ARG A 109 -7.90 -5.09 -15.96
C ARG A 109 -6.87 -4.01 -15.64
N ALA A 110 -7.30 -2.88 -15.08
CA ALA A 110 -6.39 -1.83 -14.64
C ALA A 110 -5.53 -2.26 -13.44
N TYR A 111 -6.11 -3.01 -12.49
CA TYR A 111 -5.40 -3.58 -11.36
C TYR A 111 -4.38 -4.62 -11.80
N LEU A 112 -4.76 -5.56 -12.67
CA LEU A 112 -3.84 -6.56 -13.22
C LEU A 112 -2.64 -5.89 -13.91
N SER A 113 -2.92 -4.89 -14.76
CA SER A 113 -1.87 -4.12 -15.44
C SER A 113 -0.94 -3.41 -14.46
N PHE A 114 -1.48 -2.89 -13.34
CA PHE A 114 -0.69 -2.26 -12.29
C PHE A 114 0.26 -3.27 -11.64
N VAL A 115 -0.25 -4.37 -11.09
CA VAL A 115 0.57 -5.35 -10.37
C VAL A 115 1.63 -6.00 -11.26
N GLU A 116 1.34 -6.21 -12.54
CA GLU A 116 2.32 -6.68 -13.52
C GLU A 116 3.41 -5.65 -13.79
N SER A 117 3.05 -4.37 -13.95
CA SER A 117 4.02 -3.29 -14.19
C SER A 117 4.94 -3.01 -13.00
N GLU A 118 4.47 -3.32 -11.79
CA GLU A 118 5.22 -3.17 -10.54
C GLU A 118 5.96 -4.46 -10.13
N GLY A 119 5.78 -5.56 -10.87
CA GLY A 119 6.40 -6.85 -10.55
C GLY A 119 5.90 -7.47 -9.25
N ILE A 120 4.70 -7.09 -8.78
CA ILE A 120 4.09 -7.62 -7.56
C ILE A 120 3.62 -9.05 -7.84
N THR A 121 4.10 -10.02 -7.06
CA THR A 121 3.76 -11.44 -7.22
C THR A 121 2.62 -11.85 -6.28
N ALA A 122 1.93 -12.95 -6.62
CA ALA A 122 0.93 -13.56 -5.75
C ALA A 122 1.52 -13.92 -4.38
N ASP A 123 2.74 -14.49 -4.35
CA ASP A 123 3.47 -14.80 -3.11
C ASP A 123 3.74 -13.55 -2.27
N GLY A 124 4.06 -12.42 -2.91
CA GLY A 124 4.24 -11.14 -2.22
C GLY A 124 2.96 -10.65 -1.53
N LEU A 125 1.82 -10.79 -2.20
CA LEU A 125 0.50 -10.45 -1.64
C LEU A 125 0.12 -11.38 -0.47
N VAL A 126 0.36 -12.70 -0.60
CA VAL A 126 0.12 -13.67 0.48
C VAL A 126 1.04 -13.42 1.68
N ALA A 127 2.31 -13.10 1.45
CA ALA A 127 3.25 -12.79 2.52
C ALA A 127 2.86 -11.51 3.28
N ALA A 128 2.28 -10.52 2.60
CA ALA A 128 1.68 -9.36 3.23
C ALA A 128 0.42 -9.74 4.04
N ASP A 129 -0.32 -10.76 3.60
CA ASP A 129 -1.51 -11.23 4.30
C ASP A 129 -1.21 -11.85 5.68
N VAL A 130 -0.30 -12.82 5.69
CA VAL A 130 0.10 -13.58 6.89
C VAL A 130 0.63 -12.69 8.02
N ARG A 131 1.12 -11.49 7.71
CA ARG A 131 1.62 -10.52 8.69
C ARG A 131 0.52 -9.82 9.49
N THR A 132 -0.75 -9.94 9.09
CA THR A 132 -1.87 -9.31 9.80
C THR A 132 -2.48 -10.28 10.80
N PRO A 133 -2.51 -9.95 12.11
CA PRO A 133 -3.12 -10.80 13.11
C PRO A 133 -4.60 -11.04 12.82
N VAL A 134 -5.00 -12.31 12.70
CA VAL A 134 -6.41 -12.69 12.54
C VAL A 134 -7.14 -12.41 13.86
N THR A 135 -7.78 -11.24 13.94
CA THR A 135 -8.68 -10.92 15.05
C THR A 135 -10.04 -10.55 14.47
N ARG A 136 -11.12 -11.08 15.08
CA ARG A 136 -12.50 -10.80 14.66
C ARG A 136 -13.00 -9.46 15.22
N SER A 137 -12.29 -8.39 14.91
CA SER A 137 -12.67 -7.03 15.30
C SER A 137 -12.82 -6.15 14.06
N ASP A 138 -13.73 -5.18 14.10
CA ASP A 138 -13.88 -4.21 13.02
C ASP A 138 -12.58 -3.46 12.71
N THR A 139 -11.74 -3.20 13.71
CA THR A 139 -10.45 -2.52 13.49
C THR A 139 -9.47 -3.39 12.73
N ALA A 140 -9.47 -4.71 12.97
CA ALA A 140 -8.64 -5.64 12.21
C ALA A 140 -9.17 -5.89 10.81
N PHE A 141 -10.50 -5.91 10.64
CA PHE A 141 -11.10 -5.86 9.31
C PHE A 141 -10.66 -4.60 8.56
N VAL A 142 -10.81 -3.42 9.15
CA VAL A 142 -10.39 -2.14 8.54
C VAL A 142 -8.91 -2.15 8.19
N GLN A 143 -8.05 -2.68 9.06
CA GLN A 143 -6.62 -2.78 8.80
C GLN A 143 -6.32 -3.67 7.58
N SER A 144 -6.94 -4.86 7.52
CA SER A 144 -6.79 -5.80 6.40
C SER A 144 -7.36 -5.21 5.11
N TRP A 145 -8.53 -4.58 5.18
CA TRP A 145 -9.19 -3.94 4.05
C TRP A 145 -8.38 -2.78 3.47
N LEU A 146 -7.77 -1.94 4.32
CA LEU A 146 -6.88 -0.87 3.87
C LEU A 146 -5.63 -1.40 3.16
N ARG A 147 -5.09 -2.55 3.62
CA ARG A 147 -3.97 -3.25 2.98
C ARG A 147 -4.38 -3.86 1.64
N ASP A 148 -5.44 -4.65 1.62
CA ASP A 148 -5.88 -5.40 0.43
C ASP A 148 -6.35 -4.48 -0.70
N THR A 149 -6.89 -3.32 -0.34
CA THR A 149 -7.33 -2.31 -1.32
C THR A 149 -6.22 -1.33 -1.72
N HIS A 150 -5.03 -1.39 -1.12
CA HIS A 150 -3.96 -0.42 -1.39
C HIS A 150 -3.56 -0.38 -2.87
N ASP A 151 -3.18 -1.52 -3.44
CA ASP A 151 -2.79 -1.64 -4.85
C ASP A 151 -3.97 -1.36 -5.79
N LEU A 152 -5.19 -1.73 -5.39
CA LEU A 152 -6.41 -1.36 -6.12
C LEU A 152 -6.59 0.16 -6.19
N LYS A 153 -6.29 0.88 -5.11
CA LYS A 153 -6.38 2.35 -5.10
C LYS A 153 -5.36 2.96 -6.06
N HIS A 154 -4.17 2.39 -6.24
CA HIS A 154 -3.23 2.84 -7.27
C HIS A 154 -3.85 2.78 -8.67
N ALA A 155 -4.39 1.61 -9.05
CA ALA A 155 -5.09 1.43 -10.33
C ALA A 155 -6.27 2.41 -10.49
N LEU A 156 -7.08 2.55 -9.43
CA LEU A 156 -8.27 3.38 -9.44
C LEU A 156 -7.94 4.89 -9.54
N THR A 157 -6.96 5.38 -8.79
CA THR A 157 -6.60 6.81 -8.70
C THR A 157 -5.62 7.26 -9.78
N GLY A 158 -4.89 6.32 -10.38
CA GLY A 158 -3.88 6.55 -11.41
C GLY A 158 -2.47 6.84 -10.89
N TYR A 159 -2.23 6.80 -9.58
CA TYR A 159 -0.89 6.88 -9.00
C TYR A 159 -0.13 5.56 -9.24
N LYS A 160 1.15 5.63 -9.63
CA LYS A 160 2.00 4.45 -9.87
C LYS A 160 2.69 3.99 -8.58
N GLY A 161 3.32 2.81 -8.59
CA GLY A 161 4.09 2.27 -7.44
C GLY A 161 5.50 2.86 -7.34
N ASP A 162 5.69 4.08 -7.84
CA ASP A 162 6.96 4.79 -7.78
C ASP A 162 7.00 5.71 -6.55
N LEU A 163 8.16 6.31 -6.25
CA LEU A 163 8.32 7.12 -5.04
C LEU A 163 7.29 8.27 -4.95
N ILE A 164 6.95 8.91 -6.08
CA ILE A 164 6.01 10.02 -6.11
C ILE A 164 4.57 9.49 -5.99
N GLY A 165 4.25 8.41 -6.71
CA GLY A 165 2.92 7.81 -6.68
C GLY A 165 2.54 7.25 -5.31
N GLU A 166 3.45 6.56 -4.63
CA GLU A 166 3.27 6.10 -3.24
C GLU A 166 2.97 7.26 -2.29
N ALA A 167 3.81 8.30 -2.31
CA ALA A 167 3.60 9.45 -1.43
C ALA A 167 2.32 10.23 -1.78
N ALA A 168 1.95 10.27 -3.05
CA ALA A 168 0.70 10.87 -3.49
C ALA A 168 -0.51 10.05 -3.00
N LEU A 169 -0.48 8.72 -3.09
CA LEU A 169 -1.55 7.88 -2.57
C LEU A 169 -1.66 7.98 -1.04
N LEU A 170 -0.55 7.99 -0.31
CA LEU A 170 -0.54 8.23 1.13
C LEU A 170 -1.10 9.61 1.49
N SER A 171 -0.83 10.62 0.67
CA SER A 171 -1.39 11.97 0.85
C SER A 171 -2.90 12.01 0.58
N PHE A 172 -3.38 11.27 -0.42
CA PHE A 172 -4.80 11.06 -0.68
C PHE A 172 -5.48 10.34 0.50
N ASP A 173 -4.87 9.27 1.02
CA ASP A 173 -5.38 8.52 2.17
C ASP A 173 -5.37 9.34 3.46
N LEU A 174 -4.38 10.22 3.65
CA LEU A 174 -4.35 11.17 4.77
C LEU A 174 -5.55 12.12 4.75
N ALA A 175 -6.00 12.56 3.57
CA ALA A 175 -7.19 13.39 3.44
C ALA A 175 -8.47 12.61 3.80
N GLN A 176 -8.54 11.33 3.46
CA GLN A 176 -9.70 10.48 3.76
C GLN A 176 -9.74 9.99 5.21
N HIS A 177 -8.57 9.65 5.77
CA HIS A 177 -8.42 9.06 7.09
C HIS A 177 -7.29 9.75 7.88
N PRO A 178 -7.53 10.97 8.41
CA PRO A 178 -6.47 11.75 9.05
C PRO A 178 -5.83 11.01 10.23
N SER A 179 -4.51 10.78 10.18
CA SER A 179 -3.74 10.23 11.29
C SER A 179 -2.38 10.95 11.44
N PRO A 180 -1.87 11.13 12.67
CA PRO A 180 -0.55 11.71 12.89
C PRO A 180 0.57 10.93 12.20
N GLY A 181 0.48 9.59 12.17
CA GLY A 181 1.43 8.74 11.46
C GLY A 181 1.47 9.00 9.95
N LEU A 182 0.31 9.00 9.28
CA LEU A 182 0.23 9.32 7.85
C LEU A 182 0.74 10.75 7.57
N ALA A 183 0.37 11.72 8.42
CA ALA A 183 0.80 13.10 8.26
C ALA A 183 2.33 13.21 8.32
N LEU A 184 2.96 12.49 9.25
CA LEU A 184 4.42 12.48 9.40
C LEU A 184 5.12 11.86 8.19
N ILE A 185 4.61 10.73 7.65
CA ILE A 185 5.17 10.07 6.47
C ILE A 185 5.07 10.98 5.24
N VAL A 186 3.89 11.54 4.99
CA VAL A 186 3.63 12.44 3.86
C VAL A 186 4.54 13.68 3.95
N LEU A 187 4.68 14.27 5.14
CA LEU A 187 5.56 15.42 5.36
C LEU A 187 7.03 15.07 5.12
N ALA A 188 7.50 13.92 5.63
CA ALA A 188 8.88 13.47 5.43
C ALA A 188 9.20 13.26 3.94
N GLY A 189 8.31 12.60 3.19
CA GLY A 189 8.43 12.44 1.74
C GLY A 189 8.43 13.79 1.00
N TYR A 190 7.46 14.66 1.32
CA TYR A 190 7.33 15.98 0.71
C TYR A 190 8.59 16.85 0.87
N LEU A 191 9.18 16.87 2.07
CA LEU A 191 10.41 17.60 2.34
C LEU A 191 11.57 17.06 1.50
N ARG A 192 11.67 15.74 1.36
CA ARG A 192 12.75 15.08 0.61
C ARG A 192 12.65 15.29 -0.90
N PHE A 193 11.46 15.23 -1.50
CA PHE A 193 11.28 15.25 -2.97
C PHE A 193 11.98 16.42 -3.67
N GLY A 194 11.97 17.62 -3.11
CA GLY A 194 12.66 18.76 -3.73
C GLY A 194 14.17 18.55 -3.91
N ALA A 195 14.81 17.73 -3.08
CA ALA A 195 16.22 17.40 -3.20
C ALA A 195 16.47 16.17 -4.09
N ILE A 196 15.58 15.18 -4.03
CA ILE A 196 15.87 13.84 -4.58
C ILE A 196 15.18 13.54 -5.92
N THR A 197 14.07 14.22 -6.24
CA THR A 197 13.34 14.01 -7.51
C THR A 197 13.36 15.22 -8.42
N SER A 198 13.89 16.38 -7.99
CA SER A 198 13.78 17.64 -8.77
C SER A 198 14.41 17.58 -10.16
N GLY A 199 15.49 16.80 -10.33
CA GLY A 199 16.11 16.57 -11.65
C GLY A 199 15.36 15.56 -12.54
N LEU A 200 14.40 14.81 -11.99
CA LEU A 200 13.67 13.75 -12.72
C LEU A 200 12.21 14.14 -12.95
N GLU A 201 11.53 14.63 -11.92
CA GLU A 201 10.16 15.15 -11.93
C GLU A 201 10.06 16.38 -11.02
N PRO A 202 10.18 17.61 -11.57
CA PRO A 202 10.20 18.84 -10.79
C PRO A 202 8.86 19.12 -10.11
N ASN A 203 7.76 18.52 -10.56
CA ASN A 203 6.43 18.72 -9.99
C ASN A 203 6.08 17.77 -8.84
N ALA A 204 7.00 16.90 -8.39
CA ALA A 204 6.73 15.88 -7.36
C ALA A 204 5.96 16.42 -6.14
N ARG A 205 6.42 17.54 -5.55
CA ARG A 205 5.75 18.20 -4.41
C ARG A 205 4.34 18.67 -4.77
N ARG A 206 4.15 19.23 -5.96
CA ARG A 206 2.84 19.68 -6.45
C ARG A 206 1.89 18.50 -6.61
N ILE A 207 2.36 17.38 -7.14
CA ILE A 207 1.57 16.14 -7.34
C ILE A 207 1.07 15.62 -6.00
N VAL A 208 1.97 15.50 -5.01
CA VAL A 208 1.61 15.06 -3.64
C VAL A 208 0.58 16.00 -3.01
N ARG A 209 0.77 17.32 -3.11
CA ARG A 209 -0.20 18.31 -2.61
C ARG A 209 -1.56 18.19 -3.32
N GLN A 210 -1.56 18.01 -4.63
CA GLN A 210 -2.79 17.83 -5.40
C GLN A 210 -3.49 16.52 -5.03
N ALA A 211 -2.76 15.47 -4.66
CA ALA A 211 -3.33 14.21 -4.20
C ALA A 211 -4.14 14.38 -2.91
N PHE A 212 -3.63 15.16 -1.95
CA PHE A 212 -4.39 15.55 -0.76
C PHE A 212 -5.72 16.24 -1.13
N VAL A 213 -5.67 17.22 -2.04
CA VAL A 213 -6.87 17.94 -2.50
C VAL A 213 -7.85 17.01 -3.23
N ARG A 214 -7.35 16.07 -4.05
CA ARG A 214 -8.18 15.04 -4.68
C ARG A 214 -8.85 14.16 -3.62
N GLY A 215 -8.12 13.74 -2.59
CA GLY A 215 -8.65 12.95 -1.48
C GLY A 215 -9.78 13.64 -0.71
N LEU A 216 -9.66 14.96 -0.50
CA LEU A 216 -10.72 15.77 0.13
C LEU A 216 -12.01 15.87 -0.71
N ARG A 217 -11.89 15.83 -2.05
CA ARG A 217 -13.02 15.99 -2.97
C ARG A 217 -13.68 14.67 -3.36
N ALA A 218 -12.91 13.59 -3.31
CA ALA A 218 -13.36 12.26 -3.66
C ALA A 218 -14.38 11.71 -2.65
N ARG A 219 -15.20 10.75 -3.10
CA ARG A 219 -15.92 9.88 -2.17
C ARG A 219 -14.89 9.03 -1.40
N THR A 220 -15.17 8.75 -0.14
CA THR A 220 -14.29 7.93 0.70
C THR A 220 -14.22 6.51 0.15
N LEU A 221 -13.01 6.07 -0.24
CA LEU A 221 -12.81 4.81 -0.96
C LEU A 221 -12.98 3.58 -0.07
N ILE A 222 -12.88 3.73 1.24
CA ILE A 222 -13.10 2.62 2.17
C ILE A 222 -14.55 2.10 2.15
N HIS A 223 -15.48 2.88 1.61
CA HIS A 223 -16.88 2.49 1.45
C HIS A 223 -17.17 1.90 0.06
N VAL A 224 -16.18 1.69 -0.80
CA VAL A 224 -16.37 1.04 -2.09
C VAL A 224 -16.45 -0.46 -1.89
N ASP A 225 -17.48 -1.09 -2.46
CA ASP A 225 -17.53 -2.54 -2.60
C ASP A 225 -16.59 -2.94 -3.75
N PHE A 226 -15.32 -3.15 -3.42
CA PHE A 226 -14.30 -3.51 -4.40
C PHE A 226 -14.58 -4.84 -5.12
N PRO A 227 -15.05 -5.92 -4.46
CA PRO A 227 -15.46 -7.14 -5.15
C PRO A 227 -16.46 -6.89 -6.29
N GLU A 228 -17.48 -6.07 -6.06
CA GLU A 228 -18.42 -5.67 -7.12
C GLU A 228 -17.77 -4.72 -8.14
N ALA A 229 -16.93 -3.79 -7.67
CA ALA A 229 -16.30 -2.78 -8.52
C ALA A 229 -15.27 -3.33 -9.51
N LEU A 230 -14.65 -4.50 -9.24
CA LEU A 230 -13.66 -5.12 -10.14
C LEU A 230 -14.19 -5.27 -11.57
N GLY A 231 -15.45 -5.67 -11.73
CA GLY A 231 -16.07 -5.87 -13.04
C GLY A 231 -16.61 -4.60 -13.71
N ARG A 232 -16.55 -3.44 -13.04
CA ARG A 232 -17.15 -2.19 -13.53
C ARG A 232 -16.16 -1.38 -14.37
N ASP A 233 -16.69 -0.55 -15.26
CA ASP A 233 -15.91 0.41 -16.06
C ASP A 233 -15.14 1.39 -15.15
N LEU A 234 -13.84 1.53 -15.43
CA LEU A 234 -12.93 2.32 -14.61
C LEU A 234 -13.23 3.81 -14.65
N GLU A 235 -13.57 4.36 -15.82
CA GLU A 235 -13.81 5.80 -15.97
C GLU A 235 -15.16 6.20 -15.37
N GLN A 236 -16.16 5.31 -15.46
CA GLN A 236 -17.41 5.46 -14.73
C GLN A 236 -17.17 5.48 -13.22
N LEU A 237 -16.38 4.53 -12.69
CA LEU A 237 -16.01 4.50 -11.27
C LEU A 237 -15.29 5.79 -10.85
N ARG A 238 -14.31 6.26 -11.63
CA ARG A 238 -13.60 7.53 -11.38
C ARG A 238 -14.54 8.72 -11.32
N THR A 239 -15.52 8.76 -12.22
CA THR A 239 -16.55 9.81 -12.26
C THR A 239 -17.44 9.76 -11.03
N GLU A 240 -17.99 8.59 -10.69
CA GLU A 240 -18.89 8.39 -9.54
C GLU A 240 -18.22 8.73 -8.21
N LEU A 241 -16.95 8.32 -8.07
CA LEU A 241 -16.11 8.54 -6.90
C LEU A 241 -15.47 9.93 -6.88
N ARG A 242 -15.69 10.76 -7.91
CA ARG A 242 -15.16 12.13 -8.03
C ARG A 242 -13.64 12.19 -7.91
N LEU A 243 -12.94 11.24 -8.53
CA LEU A 243 -11.48 11.15 -8.48
C LEU A 243 -10.78 12.17 -9.39
N GLY A 244 -11.52 12.73 -10.35
CA GLY A 244 -10.96 13.56 -11.41
C GLY A 244 -10.02 12.76 -12.31
N GLU A 245 -9.33 13.47 -13.21
CA GLU A 245 -8.39 12.85 -14.13
C GLU A 245 -7.20 12.20 -13.41
N ALA A 246 -6.72 11.10 -13.97
CA ALA A 246 -5.50 10.47 -13.54
C ALA A 246 -4.30 11.42 -13.74
N PRO A 247 -3.38 11.51 -12.75
CA PRO A 247 -2.27 12.44 -12.81
C PRO A 247 -1.27 11.97 -13.88
N ARG A 248 -0.72 12.93 -14.63
CA ARG A 248 0.37 12.68 -15.59
C ARG A 248 1.67 13.20 -14.98
N TYR A 249 2.65 12.32 -14.84
CA TYR A 249 3.97 12.63 -14.32
C TYR A 249 4.95 11.53 -14.75
N ARG A 250 6.25 11.81 -14.70
CA ARG A 250 7.27 10.79 -14.90
C ARG A 250 7.44 9.98 -13.61
N PRO A 251 7.20 8.65 -13.62
CA PRO A 251 7.50 7.80 -12.46
C PRO A 251 8.98 7.88 -12.08
N VAL A 252 9.28 7.91 -10.78
CA VAL A 252 10.65 7.95 -10.27
C VAL A 252 10.90 6.76 -9.34
N ARG A 253 11.77 5.84 -9.78
CA ARG A 253 12.13 4.63 -9.02
C ARG A 253 13.24 4.93 -8.02
N ALA A 254 13.30 4.15 -6.93
CA ALA A 254 14.27 4.36 -5.86
C ALA A 254 15.73 4.24 -6.31
N ASN A 255 16.02 3.42 -7.33
CA ASN A 255 17.34 3.24 -7.91
C ASN A 255 17.79 4.41 -8.82
N GLU A 256 16.87 5.25 -9.32
CA GLU A 256 17.18 6.44 -10.12
C GLU A 256 17.63 7.62 -9.25
N VAL A 257 17.37 7.54 -7.94
CA VAL A 257 17.60 8.61 -7.00
C VAL A 257 18.95 8.43 -6.30
N GLN A 258 19.81 9.43 -6.37
CA GLN A 258 21.03 9.46 -5.56
C GLN A 258 20.67 9.79 -4.11
N LEU A 259 20.60 8.76 -3.27
CA LEU A 259 20.54 8.92 -1.83
C LEU A 259 21.96 9.23 -1.38
N ASN A 260 22.21 10.48 -0.98
CA ASN A 260 23.52 11.01 -0.61
C ASN A 260 24.50 9.95 -0.08
N ARG A 261 25.42 9.51 -0.94
CA ARG A 261 26.74 9.03 -0.52
C ARG A 261 27.49 10.26 -0.02
N ARG A 262 27.43 10.52 1.27
CA ARG A 262 28.40 11.34 2.00
C ARG A 262 28.63 10.73 3.38
#